data_AF-A0A6C0C4N5-F1
#
_entry.id   AF-A0A6C0C4N5-F1
#
_cell.length_a   1.000
_cell.length_b   1.000
_cell.length_c   1.000
_cell.angle_alpha   90.00
_cell.angle_beta   90.00
_cell.angle_gamma   90.00
#
_symmetry.space_group_name_H-M   'P 1'
#
loop_
_entity.id
_entity.type
_entity.pdbx_description
1 polymer ?
#
loop_
_entity_poly.entity_id
_entity_poly.type
_entity_poly.pdbx_seq_one_letter_code
_entity_poly.pdbx_strand_id
1 'polypeptide(L)'
;MAANILGVDIHEDNKCIICLENLTSEIQYSLPECGHLFHQNCIMHWFRSGNCKCPLCNNLGINESAALNDSDTNRTWGWWRGGQHRYKMIRQYGRKKEAPQKLKNEVEKLKKMEDNQIALRNEIKEFKNKTGKWKDLNKEWNKLRGNRWKLNNRIRKKKMSISTFNIVPIIIARKVTVNI
;
A
#
# COMPACT_ATOMS: atom_id res chain seq x y z
N MET A 1 48.49 -26.13 -12.33
CA MET A 1 48.58 -25.70 -10.92
C MET A 1 48.02 -24.28 -10.84
N ALA A 2 46.84 -24.12 -10.24
CA ALA A 2 46.43 -22.87 -9.62
C ALA A 2 46.01 -23.26 -8.21
N ALA A 3 46.86 -22.92 -7.24
CA ALA A 3 46.68 -23.26 -5.85
C ALA A 3 45.52 -22.43 -5.27
N ASN A 4 44.69 -23.11 -4.49
CA ASN A 4 43.71 -22.48 -3.61
C ASN A 4 44.48 -21.82 -2.44
N ILE A 5 44.92 -20.58 -2.62
CA ILE A 5 45.87 -19.90 -1.71
C ILE A 5 45.22 -19.40 -0.41
N LEU A 6 43.89 -19.48 -0.26
CA LEU A 6 43.26 -19.07 1.00
C LEU A 6 42.63 -20.19 1.81
N GLY A 7 42.42 -21.40 1.30
CA GLY A 7 41.88 -22.50 2.11
C GLY A 7 40.63 -22.12 2.91
N VAL A 8 39.86 -21.14 2.44
CA VAL A 8 38.60 -20.74 3.05
C VAL A 8 37.53 -21.45 2.25
N ASP A 9 36.98 -22.52 2.84
CA ASP A 9 35.63 -22.95 2.51
C ASP A 9 34.72 -21.74 2.75
N ILE A 10 34.33 -21.04 1.69
CA ILE A 10 33.25 -20.03 1.77
C ILE A 10 31.92 -20.78 1.72
N HIS A 11 31.74 -21.73 2.62
CA HIS A 11 30.43 -22.18 3.07
C HIS A 11 30.11 -21.38 4.33
N GLU A 12 29.82 -20.08 4.18
CA GLU A 12 29.12 -19.29 5.21
C GLU A 12 27.61 -19.65 5.28
N ASP A 13 27.23 -20.84 4.82
CA ASP A 13 25.84 -21.20 4.49
C ASP A 13 24.96 -21.54 5.69
N ASN A 14 25.46 -21.36 6.91
CA ASN A 14 24.74 -21.74 8.12
C ASN A 14 24.75 -20.66 9.21
N LYS A 15 24.82 -19.37 8.87
CA LYS A 15 24.66 -18.28 9.86
C LYS A 15 23.52 -17.34 9.50
N CYS A 16 22.75 -16.92 10.51
CA CYS A 16 21.74 -15.90 10.33
C CYS A 16 22.41 -14.52 10.35
N ILE A 17 22.33 -13.75 9.26
CA ILE A 17 22.97 -12.42 9.19
C ILE A 17 22.40 -11.39 10.16
N ILE A 18 21.23 -11.66 10.77
CA ILE A 18 20.57 -10.74 11.68
C ILE A 18 21.17 -10.83 13.10
N CYS A 19 21.38 -12.04 13.61
CA CYS A 19 21.95 -12.27 14.95
C CYS A 19 23.40 -12.76 14.90
N LEU A 20 23.92 -13.11 13.73
CA LEU A 20 25.25 -13.67 13.47
C LEU A 20 25.49 -15.06 14.09
N GLU A 21 24.44 -15.71 14.58
CA GLU A 21 24.49 -17.07 15.15
C GLU A 21 24.22 -18.15 14.09
N ASN A 22 24.62 -19.40 14.41
CA ASN A 22 24.44 -20.53 13.50
C ASN A 22 22.95 -20.87 13.31
N LEU A 23 22.55 -21.17 12.08
CA LEU A 23 21.18 -21.53 11.68
C LEU A 23 20.73 -22.90 12.19
N THR A 24 21.64 -23.72 12.74
CA THR A 24 21.39 -25.12 13.13
C THR A 24 20.54 -25.31 14.39
N SER A 25 20.36 -24.27 15.21
CA SER A 25 19.76 -24.36 16.55
C SER A 25 18.26 -24.11 16.60
N GLU A 26 17.67 -23.44 15.60
CA GLU A 26 16.26 -23.00 15.63
C GLU A 26 15.51 -23.27 14.32
N ILE A 27 14.19 -23.07 14.34
CA ILE A 27 13.34 -23.12 13.14
C ILE A 27 13.82 -22.04 12.16
N GLN A 28 14.17 -22.48 10.96
CA GLN A 28 14.63 -21.63 9.87
C GLN A 28 13.46 -21.24 8.96
N TYR A 29 13.54 -20.02 8.42
CA TYR A 29 12.64 -19.54 7.37
C TYR A 29 13.46 -19.17 6.14
N SER A 30 13.03 -19.68 4.99
CA SER A 30 13.52 -19.22 3.68
C SER A 30 12.54 -18.21 3.09
N LEU A 31 13.07 -17.15 2.50
CA LEU A 31 12.27 -16.21 1.72
C LEU A 31 12.01 -16.79 0.31
N PRO A 32 10.74 -16.93 -0.12
CA PRO A 32 10.41 -17.63 -1.36
C PRO A 32 11.00 -16.99 -2.63
N GLU A 33 11.16 -15.66 -2.65
CA GLU A 33 11.63 -14.94 -3.85
C GLU A 33 13.15 -14.98 -4.03
N CYS A 34 13.92 -15.07 -2.94
CA CYS A 34 15.38 -14.99 -2.99
C CYS A 34 16.10 -16.18 -2.36
N GLY A 35 15.38 -17.13 -1.78
CA GLY A 35 15.92 -18.36 -1.19
C GLY A 35 16.69 -18.21 0.13
N HIS A 36 17.10 -17.00 0.51
CA HIS A 36 17.92 -16.76 1.71
C HIS A 36 17.26 -17.23 3.02
N LEU A 37 18.09 -17.81 3.90
CA LEU A 37 17.71 -18.46 5.17
C LEU A 37 17.99 -17.56 6.38
N PHE A 38 17.07 -17.57 7.35
CA PHE A 38 17.17 -16.84 8.60
C PHE A 38 16.50 -17.62 9.73
N HIS A 39 16.83 -17.36 10.99
CA HIS A 39 15.99 -17.84 12.10
C HIS A 39 14.61 -17.20 12.02
N GLN A 40 13.57 -17.98 12.34
CA GLN A 40 12.18 -17.52 12.31
C GLN A 40 11.98 -16.22 13.10
N ASN A 41 12.54 -16.15 14.31
CA ASN A 41 12.37 -14.98 15.17
C ASN A 41 13.09 -13.75 14.61
N CYS A 42 14.30 -13.91 14.10
CA CYS A 42 15.09 -12.84 13.53
C CYS A 42 14.39 -12.21 12.33
N ILE A 43 13.98 -13.02 11.35
CA ILE A 43 13.35 -12.50 10.13
C ILE A 43 11.96 -11.93 10.40
N MET A 44 11.20 -12.51 11.33
CA MET A 44 9.92 -11.96 11.77
C MET A 44 10.08 -10.63 12.49
N HIS A 45 11.09 -10.49 13.35
CA HIS A 45 11.38 -9.23 14.03
C HIS A 45 11.79 -8.16 13.02
N TRP A 46 12.68 -8.50 12.07
CA TRP A 46 13.10 -7.61 10.99
C TRP A 46 11.90 -7.01 10.23
N PHE A 47 10.95 -7.85 9.82
CA PHE A 47 9.75 -7.38 9.13
C PHE A 47 8.82 -6.56 10.03
N ARG A 48 8.69 -6.94 11.30
CA ARG A 48 7.86 -6.21 12.28
C ARG A 48 8.42 -4.84 12.64
N SER A 49 9.74 -4.66 12.56
CA SER A 49 10.42 -3.38 12.78
C SER A 49 10.21 -2.37 11.64
N GLY A 50 9.46 -2.75 10.59
CA GLY A 50 9.08 -1.87 9.50
C GLY A 50 9.95 -1.98 8.26
N ASN A 51 10.98 -2.85 8.27
CA ASN A 51 11.72 -3.20 7.07
C ASN A 51 10.89 -4.19 6.23
N CYS A 52 10.89 -4.03 4.91
CA CYS A 52 10.13 -4.89 3.98
C CYS A 52 11.03 -5.56 2.94
N LYS A 53 12.33 -5.59 3.20
CA LYS A 53 13.37 -6.07 2.29
C LYS A 53 14.13 -7.22 2.93
N CYS A 54 14.61 -8.14 2.11
CA CYS A 54 15.54 -9.16 2.55
C CYS A 54 16.78 -8.51 3.18
N PRO A 55 17.18 -8.87 4.42
CA PRO A 55 18.37 -8.31 5.06
C PRO A 55 19.67 -8.59 4.29
N LEU A 56 19.71 -9.68 3.52
CA LEU A 56 20.92 -10.13 2.82
C LEU A 56 21.05 -9.48 1.43
N CYS A 57 20.00 -9.54 0.62
CA CYS A 57 20.05 -9.11 -0.78
C CYS A 57 19.15 -7.91 -1.11
N ASN A 58 18.46 -7.35 -0.11
CA ASN A 58 17.57 -6.21 -0.27
C ASN A 58 16.34 -6.43 -1.18
N ASN A 59 16.07 -7.68 -1.61
CA ASN A 59 14.89 -8.03 -2.40
C ASN A 59 13.59 -7.74 -1.63
N LEU A 60 12.58 -7.16 -2.30
CA LEU A 60 11.31 -6.68 -1.72
C LEU A 60 10.22 -7.76 -1.57
N GLY A 61 10.48 -9.00 -2.00
CA GLY A 61 9.54 -10.10 -2.00
C GLY A 61 8.45 -9.98 -3.09
N ILE A 62 7.30 -10.65 -2.91
CA ILE A 62 6.10 -10.62 -3.80
C ILE A 62 5.60 -9.17 -4.07
N ASN A 63 6.09 -8.17 -3.33
CA ASN A 63 5.88 -6.74 -3.59
C ASN A 63 6.67 -6.21 -4.80
N GLU A 64 7.59 -6.98 -5.37
CA GLU A 64 8.48 -6.61 -6.48
C GLU A 64 7.70 -6.33 -7.78
N SER A 65 6.59 -7.05 -8.02
CA SER A 65 5.70 -6.78 -9.16
C SER A 65 4.99 -5.41 -9.11
N ALA A 66 4.98 -4.75 -7.96
CA ALA A 66 4.36 -3.43 -7.79
C ALA A 66 5.38 -2.28 -7.69
N ALA A 67 6.68 -2.56 -7.46
CA ALA A 67 7.64 -1.53 -7.06
C ALA A 67 8.87 -1.36 -7.96
N LEU A 68 9.28 -2.36 -8.76
CA LEU A 68 10.55 -2.27 -9.54
C LEU A 68 10.41 -1.96 -11.03
N ASN A 69 9.21 -1.73 -11.56
CA ASN A 69 9.00 -1.22 -12.93
C ASN A 69 8.44 0.22 -12.95
N ASP A 70 8.86 1.06 -12.02
CA ASP A 70 8.39 2.45 -11.97
C ASP A 70 9.49 3.43 -11.57
N SER A 71 10.56 3.49 -12.37
CA SER A 71 11.35 4.73 -12.50
C SER A 71 10.73 5.71 -13.50
N ASP A 72 9.62 5.36 -14.20
CA ASP A 72 9.01 6.23 -15.22
C ASP A 72 7.49 6.04 -15.45
N THR A 73 6.76 5.53 -14.47
CA THR A 73 5.29 5.51 -14.43
C THR A 73 4.84 6.74 -13.63
N ASN A 74 4.92 7.87 -14.34
CA ASN A 74 3.98 8.98 -14.28
C ASN A 74 2.83 8.72 -13.27
N ARG A 75 2.78 9.53 -12.19
CA ARG A 75 1.90 9.56 -10.97
C ARG A 75 0.38 9.31 -11.18
N THR A 76 -0.01 8.99 -12.40
CA THR A 76 -1.34 8.78 -12.95
C THR A 76 -1.68 7.29 -13.11
N TRP A 77 -0.74 6.42 -13.47
CA TRP A 77 -1.02 4.99 -13.76
C TRP A 77 -0.91 4.05 -12.54
N GLY A 78 -0.04 4.34 -11.56
CA GLY A 78 0.12 3.54 -10.34
C GLY A 78 -1.13 3.46 -9.43
N TRP A 79 -2.05 4.43 -9.52
CA TRP A 79 -3.33 4.37 -8.80
C TRP A 79 -4.21 3.21 -9.29
N TRP A 80 -4.17 2.87 -10.59
CA TRP A 80 -5.02 1.85 -11.21
C TRP A 80 -4.50 0.42 -11.00
N ARG A 81 -3.19 0.22 -10.82
CA ARG A 81 -2.60 -1.13 -10.66
C ARG A 81 -2.37 -1.58 -9.21
N GLY A 82 -2.11 -0.68 -8.26
CA GLY A 82 -1.87 -1.06 -6.85
C GLY A 82 -2.45 -0.11 -5.80
N GLY A 83 -2.53 1.20 -6.10
CA GLY A 83 -3.02 2.21 -5.15
C GLY A 83 -4.48 2.02 -4.71
N GLN A 84 -5.33 1.46 -5.59
CA GLN A 84 -6.73 1.17 -5.27
C GLN A 84 -6.90 0.10 -4.18
N HIS A 85 -6.11 -0.98 -4.22
CA HIS A 85 -6.18 -2.05 -3.22
C HIS A 85 -5.74 -1.53 -1.85
N ARG A 86 -4.59 -0.86 -1.80
CA ARG A 86 -4.05 -0.26 -0.58
C ARG A 86 -5.00 0.78 0.03
N TYR A 87 -5.60 1.65 -0.80
CA TYR A 87 -6.66 2.56 -0.36
C TYR A 87 -7.84 1.82 0.28
N LYS A 88 -8.35 0.76 -0.36
CA LYS A 88 -9.49 -0.01 0.16
C LYS A 88 -9.16 -0.60 1.54
N MET A 89 -7.98 -1.21 1.70
CA MET A 89 -7.52 -1.75 2.98
C MET A 89 -7.43 -0.67 4.06
N ILE A 90 -6.76 0.45 3.77
CA ILE A 90 -6.56 1.52 4.76
C ILE A 90 -7.90 2.18 5.13
N ARG A 91 -8.81 2.35 4.18
CA ARG A 91 -10.16 2.87 4.45
C ARG A 91 -10.98 1.92 5.32
N GLN A 92 -10.84 0.60 5.14
CA GLN A 92 -11.47 -0.38 6.03
C GLN A 92 -10.87 -0.33 7.43
N TYR A 93 -9.53 -0.27 7.54
CA TYR A 93 -8.84 -0.14 8.82
C TYR A 93 -9.27 1.13 9.58
N GLY A 94 -9.46 2.26 8.88
CA GLY A 94 -9.94 3.51 9.46
C GLY A 94 -11.31 3.45 10.16
N ARG A 95 -12.08 2.36 9.98
CA ARG A 95 -13.35 2.11 10.69
C ARG A 95 -13.15 1.50 12.08
N LYS A 96 -11.97 0.92 12.36
CA LYS A 96 -11.67 0.28 13.64
C LYS A 96 -11.50 1.32 14.73
N LYS A 97 -11.84 0.94 15.98
CA LYS A 97 -11.66 1.80 17.16
C LYS A 97 -10.19 2.21 17.35
N GLU A 98 -9.28 1.25 17.14
CA GLU A 98 -7.82 1.35 17.25
C GLU A 98 -7.16 2.25 16.18
N ALA A 99 -7.90 2.67 15.14
CA ALA A 99 -7.30 3.42 14.05
C ALA A 99 -6.85 4.84 14.49
N PRO A 100 -5.70 5.34 14.00
CA PRO A 100 -5.19 6.66 14.34
C PRO A 100 -6.19 7.77 14.02
N GLN A 101 -6.32 8.76 14.92
CA GLN A 101 -7.25 9.87 14.74
C GLN A 101 -6.99 10.65 13.43
N LYS A 102 -5.71 10.80 13.06
CA LYS A 102 -5.31 11.42 11.78
C LYS A 102 -5.94 10.72 10.58
N LEU A 103 -5.96 9.38 10.56
CA LEU A 103 -6.59 8.62 9.49
C LEU A 103 -8.11 8.81 9.48
N LYS A 104 -8.76 8.74 10.64
CA LYS A 104 -10.21 8.94 10.78
C LYS A 104 -10.63 10.30 10.22
N ASN A 105 -9.94 11.37 10.61
CA ASN A 105 -10.18 12.72 10.13
C ASN A 105 -10.02 12.84 8.60
N GLU A 106 -8.99 12.20 8.04
CA GLU A 106 -8.73 12.24 6.60
C GLU A 106 -9.77 11.45 5.79
N VAL A 107 -10.25 10.32 6.31
CA VAL A 107 -11.36 9.54 5.73
C VAL A 107 -12.67 10.32 5.83
N GLU A 108 -12.92 11.05 6.91
CA GLU A 108 -14.12 11.89 7.05
C GLU A 108 -14.13 13.04 6.03
N LYS A 109 -12.99 13.73 5.85
CA LYS A 109 -12.86 14.74 4.79
C LYS A 109 -13.13 14.15 3.41
N LEU A 110 -12.64 12.93 3.14
CA LEU A 110 -12.92 12.25 1.88
C LEU A 110 -14.41 11.98 1.70
N LYS A 111 -15.13 11.53 2.74
CA LYS A 111 -16.59 11.31 2.68
C LYS A 111 -17.34 12.58 2.29
N LYS A 112 -17.06 13.71 2.94
CA LYS A 112 -17.67 15.01 2.61
C LYS A 112 -17.47 15.39 1.13
N MET A 113 -16.29 15.07 0.58
CA MET A 113 -16.04 15.29 -0.85
C MET A 113 -16.79 14.31 -1.76
N GLU A 114 -16.95 13.05 -1.37
CA GLU A 114 -17.77 12.05 -2.07
C GLU A 114 -19.26 12.47 -2.06
N ASP A 115 -19.75 13.03 -0.96
CA ASP A 115 -21.12 13.56 -0.87
C ASP A 115 -21.34 14.75 -1.82
N ASN A 116 -20.38 15.69 -1.85
CA ASN A 116 -20.38 16.79 -2.83
C ASN A 116 -20.34 16.28 -4.28
N GLN A 117 -19.68 15.15 -4.55
CA GLN A 117 -19.62 14.55 -5.88
C GLN A 117 -20.98 13.99 -6.28
N ILE A 118 -21.72 13.41 -5.34
CA ILE A 118 -23.09 12.92 -5.55
C ILE A 118 -24.02 14.10 -5.81
N ALA A 119 -23.97 15.15 -4.99
CA ALA A 119 -24.78 16.36 -5.17
C ALA A 119 -24.55 16.99 -6.55
N LEU A 120 -23.28 17.20 -6.94
CA LEU A 120 -22.94 17.73 -8.28
C LEU A 120 -23.38 16.80 -9.42
N ARG A 121 -23.35 15.48 -9.20
CA ARG A 121 -23.85 14.53 -10.21
C ARG A 121 -25.36 14.67 -10.39
N ASN A 122 -26.12 14.94 -9.33
CA ASN A 122 -27.56 15.18 -9.41
C ASN A 122 -27.86 16.53 -10.07
N GLU A 123 -27.14 17.59 -9.71
CA GLU A 123 -27.24 18.91 -10.37
C GLU A 123 -26.99 18.80 -11.89
N ILE A 124 -25.99 18.01 -12.31
CA ILE A 124 -25.73 17.75 -13.73
C ILE A 124 -26.88 16.98 -14.41
N LYS A 125 -27.54 16.07 -13.70
CA LYS A 125 -28.70 15.34 -14.25
C LYS A 125 -29.88 16.29 -14.45
N GLU A 126 -30.16 17.15 -13.45
CA GLU A 126 -31.21 18.16 -13.54
C GLU A 126 -30.94 19.16 -14.67
N PHE A 127 -29.69 19.64 -14.78
CA PHE A 127 -29.27 20.55 -15.83
C PHE A 127 -29.50 19.99 -17.24
N LYS A 128 -29.30 18.68 -17.45
CA LYS A 128 -29.53 18.04 -18.76
C LYS A 128 -30.98 18.12 -19.23
N ASN A 129 -31.93 18.26 -18.31
CA ASN A 129 -33.35 18.38 -18.62
C ASN A 129 -33.78 19.85 -18.82
N LYS A 130 -32.89 20.82 -18.56
CA LYS A 130 -33.17 22.26 -18.68
C LYS A 130 -33.18 22.67 -20.15
N THR A 131 -34.20 23.41 -20.55
CA THR A 131 -34.30 24.06 -21.87
C THR A 131 -34.07 25.57 -21.73
N GLY A 132 -33.59 26.22 -22.79
CA GLY A 132 -33.25 27.64 -22.75
C GLY A 132 -32.31 28.07 -23.87
N LYS A 133 -31.81 29.30 -23.79
CA LYS A 133 -30.86 29.85 -24.77
C LYS A 133 -29.52 29.10 -24.70
N TRP A 134 -29.04 28.63 -25.86
CA TRP A 134 -27.81 27.83 -25.95
C TRP A 134 -26.60 28.52 -25.32
N LYS A 135 -26.42 29.83 -25.52
CA LYS A 135 -25.28 30.59 -24.99
C LYS A 135 -25.21 30.52 -23.46
N ASP A 136 -26.35 30.66 -22.80
CA ASP A 136 -26.45 30.65 -21.34
C ASP A 136 -26.27 29.23 -20.79
N LEU A 137 -26.92 28.25 -21.42
CA LEU A 137 -26.78 26.82 -21.09
C LEU A 137 -25.32 26.35 -21.26
N ASN A 138 -24.66 26.72 -22.35
CA ASN A 138 -23.28 26.33 -22.61
C ASN A 138 -22.31 26.92 -21.55
N LYS A 139 -22.57 28.16 -21.09
CA LYS A 139 -21.80 28.78 -20.01
C LYS A 139 -21.98 28.03 -18.68
N GLU A 140 -23.22 27.69 -18.30
CA GLU A 140 -23.53 26.87 -17.12
C GLU A 140 -22.88 25.47 -17.22
N TRP A 141 -22.99 24.81 -18.38
CA TRP A 141 -22.41 23.50 -18.64
C TRP A 141 -20.88 23.48 -18.46
N ASN A 142 -20.18 24.48 -19.01
CA ASN A 142 -18.73 24.58 -18.86
C ASN A 142 -18.31 24.74 -17.39
N LYS A 143 -19.09 25.51 -16.61
CA LYS A 143 -18.88 25.64 -15.16
C LYS A 143 -19.08 24.30 -14.45
N LEU A 144 -20.18 23.59 -14.71
CA LEU A 144 -20.48 22.28 -14.13
C LEU A 144 -19.41 21.24 -14.48
N ARG A 145 -18.99 21.18 -15.75
CA ARG A 145 -17.93 20.28 -16.23
C ARG A 145 -16.60 20.56 -15.54
N GLY A 146 -16.22 21.83 -15.42
CA GLY A 146 -15.02 22.27 -14.72
C GLY A 146 -15.04 21.91 -13.23
N ASN A 147 -16.17 22.17 -12.55
CA ASN A 147 -16.37 21.80 -11.15
C ASN A 147 -16.26 20.29 -10.95
N ARG A 148 -16.86 19.50 -11.83
CA ARG A 148 -16.81 18.04 -11.79
C ARG A 148 -15.38 17.52 -11.91
N TRP A 149 -14.62 18.04 -12.87
CA TRP A 149 -13.22 17.65 -13.04
C TRP A 149 -12.38 18.02 -11.82
N LYS A 150 -12.51 19.26 -11.30
CA LYS A 150 -11.79 19.73 -10.12
C LYS A 150 -12.09 18.86 -8.90
N LEU A 151 -13.37 18.55 -8.65
CA LEU A 151 -13.80 17.73 -7.53
C LEU A 151 -13.29 16.30 -7.64
N ASN A 152 -13.46 15.66 -8.81
CA ASN A 152 -12.97 14.30 -9.06
C ASN A 152 -11.44 14.21 -8.87
N ASN A 153 -10.70 15.20 -9.36
CA ASN A 153 -9.25 15.24 -9.20
C ASN A 153 -8.85 15.38 -7.72
N ARG A 154 -9.53 16.24 -6.96
CA ARG A 154 -9.31 16.38 -5.50
C ARG A 154 -9.60 15.07 -4.77
N ILE A 155 -10.71 14.39 -5.09
CA ILE A 155 -11.07 13.08 -4.52
C ILE A 155 -9.98 12.05 -4.82
N ARG A 156 -9.53 11.97 -6.09
CA ARG A 156 -8.46 11.04 -6.49
C ARG A 156 -7.18 11.28 -5.70
N LYS A 157 -6.73 12.54 -5.60
CA LYS A 157 -5.53 12.92 -4.82
C LYS A 157 -5.69 12.55 -3.33
N LYS A 158 -6.87 12.76 -2.75
CA LYS A 158 -7.15 12.39 -1.35
C LYS A 158 -7.12 10.89 -1.13
N LYS A 159 -7.72 10.09 -2.03
CA LYS A 159 -7.65 8.61 -2.01
C LYS A 159 -6.20 8.14 -2.09
N MET A 160 -5.39 8.77 -2.93
CA MET A 160 -3.96 8.48 -3.04
C MET A 160 -3.21 8.83 -1.75
N SER A 161 -3.46 9.99 -1.15
CA SER A 161 -2.87 10.36 0.14
C SER A 161 -3.28 9.43 1.30
N ILE A 162 -4.50 8.88 1.28
CA ILE A 162 -4.90 7.86 2.25
C ILE A 162 -4.17 6.54 1.98
N SER A 163 -3.96 6.18 0.72
CA SER A 163 -3.23 4.96 0.37
C SER A 163 -1.77 4.96 0.84
N THR A 164 -1.15 6.14 1.01
CA THR A 164 0.25 6.26 1.44
C THR A 164 0.46 6.18 2.96
N PHE A 165 -0.61 6.02 3.77
CA PHE A 165 -0.42 5.80 5.21
C PHE A 165 0.40 4.53 5.44
N ASN A 166 1.35 4.61 6.39
CA ASN A 166 2.18 3.47 6.78
C ASN A 166 1.42 2.58 7.78
N ILE A 167 0.35 1.96 7.29
CA ILE A 167 -0.48 1.04 8.06
C ILE A 167 -0.46 -0.29 7.34
N VAL A 168 0.13 -1.28 7.99
CA VAL A 168 0.16 -2.66 7.51
C VAL A 168 -0.79 -3.47 8.39
N PRO A 169 -1.89 -4.01 7.84
CA PRO A 169 -2.75 -4.89 8.61
C PRO A 169 -2.03 -6.22 8.82
N ILE A 170 -1.42 -6.37 10.00
CA ILE A 170 -0.84 -7.63 10.44
C ILE A 170 -2.02 -8.51 10.91
N ILE A 171 -2.23 -9.64 10.24
CA ILE A 171 -3.14 -10.67 10.73
C ILE A 171 -2.43 -11.38 11.89
N ILE A 172 -2.81 -11.05 13.13
CA ILE A 172 -2.26 -11.68 14.32
C ILE A 172 -3.24 -12.78 14.73
N ALA A 173 -2.83 -14.05 14.58
CA ALA A 173 -3.56 -15.19 15.11
C ALA A 173 -3.64 -15.06 16.64
N ARG A 174 -4.86 -15.08 17.19
CA ARG A 174 -5.07 -15.08 18.64
C ARG A 174 -5.34 -16.53 19.09
N LYS A 175 -4.69 -16.96 20.17
CA LYS A 175 -4.95 -18.26 20.78
C LYS A 175 -6.36 -18.24 21.36
N VAL A 176 -7.22 -19.16 20.91
CA VAL A 176 -8.55 -19.37 21.49
C VAL A 176 -8.42 -20.53 22.48
N THR A 177 -8.75 -20.30 23.74
CA THR A 177 -8.88 -21.37 24.73
C THR A 177 -10.21 -22.07 24.48
N VAL A 178 -10.16 -23.28 23.95
CA VAL A 178 -11.33 -24.15 23.89
C VAL A 178 -11.48 -24.73 25.29
N ASN A 179 -12.52 -24.33 26.01
CA ASN A 179 -12.92 -25.00 27.25
C ASN A 179 -13.53 -26.33 26.82
N ILE A 180 -12.80 -27.42 27.06
CA ILE A 180 -13.29 -28.80 26.91
C ILE A 180 -14.01 -29.16 28.20
#